data_AF-A0A379WX35-F1
#
_entry.id   AF-A0A379WX35-F1
#
_cell.length_a   1.000
_cell.length_b   1.000
_cell.length_c   1.000
_cell.angle_alpha   90.00
_cell.angle_beta   90.00
_cell.angle_gamma   90.00
#
_symmetry.space_group_name_H-M   'P 1'
#
loop_
_entity.id
_entity.type
_entity.pdbx_description
1 polymer ?
#
loop_
_entity_poly.entity_id
_entity_poly.type
_entity_poly.pdbx_seq_one_letter_code
_entity_poly.pdbx_strand_id
1 'polypeptide(L)'
;MYSTGSRPNRGYPVMLRMDNGPEFISLALAEWAEQHAVKLEFIQPGKPTQNAFIERFNRTYRTEILDFYLFRTLNEAREITERWVSEYNCERPHESLNNMTPEEYRQHNHLAGISKNAWN
;
A
#
# COMPACT_ATOMS: atom_id res chain seq x y z
N MET A 1 -26.36 0.18 7.83
CA MET A 1 -25.55 1.41 7.96
C MET A 1 -24.10 0.97 7.97
N TYR A 2 -23.43 0.93 6.82
CA TYR A 2 -21.98 0.70 6.79
C TYR A 2 -21.31 2.05 6.91
N SER A 3 -20.51 2.20 7.96
CA SER A 3 -19.72 3.39 8.23
C SER A 3 -18.81 3.66 7.04
N THR A 4 -19.05 4.74 6.29
CA THR A 4 -18.07 5.32 5.38
C THR A 4 -16.96 5.90 6.24
N GLY A 5 -16.05 5.05 6.70
CA GLY A 5 -14.84 5.45 7.40
C GLY A 5 -14.03 6.33 6.45
N SER A 6 -14.15 7.65 6.59
CA SER A 6 -13.28 8.58 5.88
C SER A 6 -11.85 8.23 6.28
N ARG A 7 -11.06 7.75 5.31
CA ARG A 7 -9.64 7.50 5.57
C ARG A 7 -9.04 8.81 6.12
N PRO A 8 -8.36 8.78 7.27
CA PRO A 8 -7.75 10.00 7.80
C PRO A 8 -6.84 10.58 6.73
N ASN A 9 -6.86 11.90 6.53
CA ASN A 9 -5.96 12.55 5.59
C ASN A 9 -4.52 12.39 6.13
N ARG A 10 -3.72 11.55 5.48
CA ARG A 10 -2.35 11.17 5.91
C ARG A 10 -1.27 12.13 5.40
N GLY A 11 -1.65 13.15 4.64
CA GLY A 11 -0.71 13.97 3.87
C GLY A 11 0.01 13.16 2.79
N TYR A 12 1.01 13.78 2.16
CA TYR A 12 1.85 13.12 1.17
C TYR A 12 3.05 12.43 1.83
N PRO A 13 3.48 11.26 1.34
CA PRO A 13 4.68 10.61 1.83
C PRO A 13 5.93 11.40 1.40
N VAL A 14 6.99 11.34 2.21
CA VAL A 14 8.28 11.95 1.84
C VAL A 14 8.90 11.27 0.62
N MET A 15 8.63 9.97 0.43
CA MET A 15 9.18 9.17 -0.66
C MET A 15 8.21 8.06 -1.06
N LEU A 16 8.14 7.77 -2.36
CA LEU A 16 7.46 6.62 -2.94
C LEU A 16 8.47 5.74 -3.66
N ARG A 17 8.51 4.45 -3.31
CA ARG A 17 9.30 3.45 -4.01
C ARG A 17 8.47 2.80 -5.12
N MET A 18 9.03 2.74 -6.32
CA MET A 18 8.39 2.21 -7.52
C MET A 18 9.27 1.14 -8.16
N ASP A 19 8.67 0.18 -8.87
CA ASP A 19 9.44 -0.66 -9.78
C ASP A 19 9.72 0.08 -11.10
N ASN A 20 10.52 -0.53 -11.98
CA ASN A 20 10.90 0.06 -13.27
C ASN A 20 9.86 -0.23 -14.38
N GLY A 21 8.62 -0.56 -14.03
CA GLY A 21 7.55 -0.76 -14.99
C GLY A 21 7.28 0.53 -15.79
N PRO A 22 7.09 0.46 -17.11
CA PRO A 22 6.83 1.64 -17.94
C PRO A 22 5.57 2.42 -17.51
N GLU A 23 4.60 1.75 -16.87
CA GLU A 23 3.41 2.36 -16.29
C GLU A 23 3.73 3.35 -15.15
N PHE A 24 4.89 3.21 -14.50
CA PHE A 24 5.35 4.08 -13.41
C PHE A 24 6.43 5.07 -13.84
N ILE A 25 6.80 5.07 -15.12
CA ILE A 25 7.75 6.01 -15.73
C ILE A 25 6.96 6.96 -16.62
N SER A 26 6.04 7.74 -16.02
CA SER A 26 5.28 8.77 -16.73
C SER A 26 5.68 10.17 -16.28
N LEU A 27 5.70 11.11 -17.22
CA LEU A 27 5.93 12.53 -16.92
C LEU A 27 4.90 13.07 -15.91
N ALA A 28 3.64 12.67 -16.05
CA ALA A 28 2.57 13.08 -15.15
C ALA A 28 2.83 12.65 -13.69
N LEU A 29 3.37 11.44 -13.46
CA LEU A 29 3.73 11.00 -12.11
C LEU A 29 4.90 11.83 -11.55
N ALA A 30 5.90 12.13 -12.37
CA ALA A 30 7.03 12.95 -11.96
C ALA A 30 6.61 14.37 -11.59
N GLU A 31 5.78 15.02 -12.42
CA GLU A 31 5.22 16.35 -12.15
C GLU A 31 4.37 16.36 -10.88
N TRP A 32 3.52 15.35 -10.68
CA TRP A 32 2.75 15.22 -9.44
C TRP A 32 3.66 15.07 -8.23
N ALA A 33 4.71 14.25 -8.32
CA ALA A 33 5.61 14.04 -7.19
C ALA A 33 6.38 15.33 -6.84
N GLU A 34 6.84 16.07 -7.84
CA GLU A 34 7.51 17.37 -7.66
C GLU A 34 6.58 18.39 -6.99
N GLN A 35 5.34 18.54 -7.49
CA GLN A 35 4.34 19.47 -6.94
C GLN A 35 4.04 19.22 -5.46
N HIS A 36 4.13 17.97 -5.01
CA HIS A 36 3.81 17.56 -3.64
C HIS A 36 5.05 17.27 -2.79
N ALA A 37 6.25 17.61 -3.27
CA ALA A 37 7.54 17.35 -2.61
C ALA A 37 7.76 15.87 -2.23
N VAL A 38 7.26 14.94 -3.05
CA VAL A 38 7.42 13.50 -2.90
C VAL A 38 8.63 13.05 -3.71
N LYS A 39 9.60 12.39 -3.08
CA LYS A 39 10.73 11.77 -3.80
C LYS A 39 10.30 10.44 -4.43
N LEU A 40 10.50 10.27 -5.74
CA LEU A 40 10.38 8.97 -6.40
C LEU A 40 11.70 8.20 -6.28
N GLU A 41 11.64 6.94 -5.82
CA GLU A 41 12.78 6.03 -5.73
C GLU A 41 12.48 4.75 -6.51
N PHE A 42 13.21 4.49 -7.58
CA PHE A 42 13.05 3.27 -8.36
C PHE A 42 13.90 2.13 -7.80
N ILE A 43 13.40 0.89 -7.85
CA ILE A 43 14.19 -0.28 -7.46
C ILE A 43 15.43 -0.42 -8.34
N GLN A 44 16.50 -0.95 -7.76
CA GLN A 44 17.71 -1.24 -8.52
C GLN A 44 17.48 -2.39 -9.50
N PRO A 45 18.01 -2.32 -10.73
CA PRO A 45 17.98 -3.44 -11.66
C PRO A 45 18.54 -4.72 -11.02
N GLY A 46 17.81 -5.83 -11.14
CA GLY A 46 18.20 -7.11 -10.53
C GLY A 46 18.00 -7.21 -9.01
N LYS A 47 17.28 -6.27 -8.38
CA LYS A 47 16.93 -6.30 -6.94
C LYS A 47 15.41 -6.39 -6.71
N PRO A 48 14.74 -7.47 -7.14
CA PRO A 48 13.28 -7.63 -6.99
C PRO A 48 12.83 -7.63 -5.52
N THR A 49 13.71 -8.03 -4.59
CA THR A 49 13.41 -8.03 -3.15
C THR A 49 13.09 -6.64 -2.59
N GLN A 50 13.51 -5.55 -3.25
CA GLN A 50 13.16 -4.18 -2.85
C GLN A 50 11.67 -3.86 -3.03
N ASN A 51 10.95 -4.67 -3.82
CA ASN A 51 9.51 -4.56 -4.05
C ASN A 51 8.69 -5.64 -3.32
N ALA A 52 9.33 -6.46 -2.48
CA ALA A 52 8.72 -7.68 -1.92
C ALA A 52 7.42 -7.42 -1.12
N PHE A 53 7.29 -6.26 -0.48
CA PHE A 53 6.10 -5.94 0.31
C PHE A 53 4.84 -5.75 -0.55
N ILE A 54 4.92 -4.94 -1.62
CA ILE A 54 3.78 -4.73 -2.51
C ILE A 54 3.50 -5.99 -3.33
N GLU A 55 4.53 -6.75 -3.70
CA GLU A 55 4.35 -8.06 -4.34
C GLU A 55 3.60 -9.05 -3.45
N ARG A 56 3.93 -9.09 -2.16
CA ARG A 56 3.20 -9.92 -1.18
C ARG A 56 1.75 -9.47 -1.07
N PHE A 57 1.50 -8.17 -0.93
CA PHE A 57 0.14 -7.60 -0.88
C PHE A 57 -0.67 -7.97 -2.13
N ASN A 58 -0.12 -7.72 -3.32
CA ASN A 58 -0.78 -8.00 -4.59
C ASN A 58 -1.07 -9.50 -4.77
N ARG A 59 -0.15 -10.37 -4.33
CA ARG A 59 -0.35 -11.82 -4.34
C ARG A 59 -1.51 -12.23 -3.43
N THR A 60 -1.55 -11.72 -2.20
CA THR A 60 -2.65 -12.00 -1.27
C THR A 60 -3.98 -11.49 -1.82
N TYR A 61 -4.03 -10.27 -2.35
CA TYR A 61 -5.23 -9.72 -2.96
C TYR A 61 -5.72 -10.56 -4.15
N ARG A 62 -4.80 -10.98 -5.04
CA ARG A 62 -5.16 -11.85 -6.16
C ARG A 62 -5.77 -13.15 -5.66
N THR A 63 -5.07 -13.86 -4.78
CA THR A 63 -5.53 -15.16 -4.28
C THR A 63 -6.83 -15.05 -3.51
N GLU A 64 -7.03 -14.01 -2.69
CA GLU A 64 -8.20 -13.92 -1.81
C GLU A 64 -9.42 -13.25 -2.46
N ILE A 65 -9.22 -12.40 -3.47
CA ILE A 65 -10.29 -11.62 -4.08
C ILE A 65 -10.45 -11.95 -5.56
N LEU A 66 -9.40 -11.80 -6.36
CA LEU A 66 -9.52 -11.94 -7.82
C LEU A 66 -9.74 -13.39 -8.25
N ASP A 67 -9.17 -14.36 -7.53
CA ASP A 67 -9.30 -15.78 -7.86
C ASP A 67 -10.59 -16.40 -7.26
N PHE A 68 -11.14 -15.83 -6.18
CA PHE A 68 -12.35 -16.35 -5.52
C PHE A 68 -13.66 -15.77 -6.03
N TYR A 69 -13.66 -14.53 -6.53
CA TYR A 69 -14.89 -13.82 -6.90
C TYR A 69 -15.01 -13.67 -8.42
N LEU A 70 -16.22 -13.92 -8.93
CA LEU A 70 -16.61 -13.54 -10.28
C LEU A 70 -17.44 -12.25 -10.22
N PHE A 71 -16.84 -11.13 -10.59
CA PHE A 71 -17.52 -9.83 -10.59
C PHE A 71 -18.44 -9.68 -11.81
N ARG A 72 -19.67 -9.24 -11.57
CA ARG A 72 -20.65 -8.89 -12.62
C ARG A 72 -20.58 -7.42 -13.00
N THR A 73 -20.11 -6.57 -12.08
CA THR A 73 -19.98 -5.13 -12.30
C THR A 73 -18.71 -4.56 -11.65
N LEU A 74 -18.26 -3.40 -12.14
CA LEU A 74 -17.12 -2.70 -11.55
C LEU A 74 -17.42 -2.19 -10.13
N ASN A 75 -18.68 -1.84 -9.83
CA ASN A 75 -19.06 -1.39 -8.49
C ASN A 75 -18.98 -2.52 -7.47
N GLU A 76 -19.41 -3.73 -7.84
CA GLU A 76 -19.24 -4.91 -7.01
C GLU A 76 -17.76 -5.19 -6.70
N ALA A 77 -16.90 -5.10 -7.71
CA ALA A 77 -15.46 -5.23 -7.52
C ALA A 77 -14.92 -4.18 -6.54
N ARG A 78 -15.34 -2.91 -6.65
CA ARG A 78 -14.94 -1.83 -5.74
C ARG A 78 -15.38 -2.09 -4.30
N GLU A 79 -16.65 -2.43 -4.07
CA GLU A 79 -17.18 -2.67 -2.73
C GLU A 79 -16.46 -3.83 -2.03
N ILE A 80 -16.23 -4.93 -2.76
CA ILE A 80 -15.50 -6.09 -2.23
C ILE A 80 -14.04 -5.71 -1.93
N THR A 81 -13.39 -4.98 -2.83
CA THR A 81 -12.01 -4.51 -2.64
C THR A 81 -11.89 -3.59 -1.42
N GLU A 82 -12.80 -2.62 -1.28
CA GLU A 82 -12.78 -1.66 -0.18
C GLU A 82 -12.93 -2.33 1.18
N ARG A 83 -13.86 -3.27 1.28
CA ARG A 83 -14.03 -4.09 2.49
C ARG A 83 -12.78 -4.91 2.78
N TRP A 84 -12.24 -5.63 1.79
CA TRP A 84 -11.04 -6.45 1.98
C TRP A 84 -9.82 -5.60 2.37
N VAL A 85 -9.64 -4.42 1.79
CA VAL A 85 -8.56 -3.49 2.16
C VAL A 85 -8.73 -2.99 3.60
N SER A 86 -9.97 -2.78 4.06
CA SER A 86 -10.24 -2.42 5.46
C SER A 86 -9.86 -3.56 6.40
N GLU A 87 -10.31 -4.79 6.12
CA GLU A 87 -10.00 -5.98 6.91
C GLU A 87 -8.48 -6.23 6.95
N TYR A 88 -7.81 -6.17 5.80
CA TYR A 88 -6.36 -6.36 5.68
C TYR A 88 -5.56 -5.36 6.54
N ASN A 89 -5.97 -4.08 6.55
CA ASN A 89 -5.20 -3.04 7.23
C ASN A 89 -5.56 -2.90 8.72
N CYS A 90 -6.80 -3.19 9.11
CA CYS A 90 -7.32 -2.84 10.42
C CYS A 90 -7.66 -4.04 11.31
N GLU A 91 -7.80 -5.25 10.74
CA GLU A 91 -8.28 -6.42 11.48
C GLU A 91 -7.30 -7.61 11.40
N ARG A 92 -6.51 -7.70 10.32
CA ARG A 92 -5.59 -8.81 10.10
C ARG A 92 -4.22 -8.59 10.79
N PRO A 93 -3.83 -9.42 11.78
CA PRO A 93 -2.50 -9.35 12.37
C PRO A 93 -1.45 -9.95 11.43
N HIS A 94 -0.27 -9.33 11.35
CA HIS A 94 0.82 -9.78 10.49
C HIS A 94 2.03 -10.18 11.34
N GLU A 95 2.53 -11.40 11.17
CA GLU A 95 3.70 -11.91 11.91
C GLU A 95 4.94 -11.00 11.73
N SER A 96 5.15 -10.48 10.52
CA SER A 96 6.25 -9.54 10.21
C SER A 96 6.13 -8.18 10.91
N LEU A 97 4.97 -7.89 11.51
CA LEU A 97 4.68 -6.69 12.29
C LEU A 97 4.46 -7.02 13.78
N ASN A 98 5.10 -8.07 14.30
CA ASN A 98 4.91 -8.54 15.68
C ASN A 98 3.44 -8.86 16.02
N ASN A 99 2.70 -9.43 15.06
CA ASN A 99 1.28 -9.72 15.16
C ASN A 99 0.37 -8.49 15.35
N MET A 100 0.86 -7.30 15.02
CA MET A 100 0.01 -6.11 14.86
C MET A 100 -0.63 -6.10 13.48
N THR A 101 -1.78 -5.44 13.38
CA THR A 101 -2.35 -5.00 12.11
C THR A 101 -1.48 -3.88 11.50
N PRO A 102 -1.51 -3.67 10.18
CA PRO A 102 -0.83 -2.54 9.55
C PRO A 102 -1.20 -1.18 10.16
N GLU A 103 -2.46 -0.98 10.54
CA GLU A 103 -2.93 0.26 11.14
C GLU A 103 -2.39 0.46 12.57
N GLU A 104 -2.37 -0.58 13.40
CA GLU A 104 -1.76 -0.56 14.74
C GLU A 104 -0.25 -0.30 14.66
N TYR A 105 0.46 -1.02 13.78
CA TYR A 105 1.89 -0.83 13.55
C TYR A 105 2.19 0.62 13.16
N ARG A 106 1.36 1.19 12.27
CA ARG A 106 1.48 2.59 11.86
C ARG A 106 1.26 3.54 13.04
N GLN A 107 0.22 3.36 13.85
CA GLN A 107 -0.04 4.21 15.03
C GLN A 107 1.11 4.15 16.03
N HIS A 108 1.63 2.95 16.30
CA HIS A 108 2.76 2.75 17.20
C HIS A 108 4.03 3.46 16.69
N ASN A 109 4.33 3.35 15.39
CA ASN A 109 5.50 3.98 14.78
C ASN A 109 5.33 5.48 14.51
N HIS A 110 4.10 5.98 14.40
CA HIS A 110 3.82 7.41 14.25
C HIS A 110 4.12 8.16 15.55
N LEU A 111 3.81 7.55 16.70
CA LEU A 111 4.11 8.09 18.04
C LEU A 111 5.60 8.00 18.40
N ALA A 112 6.33 7.04 17.83
CA ALA A 112 7.75 6.84 18.11
C ALA A 112 8.69 7.88 17.46
N GLY A 113 8.17 8.79 16.62
CA GLY A 113 8.97 9.77 15.88
C GLY A 113 9.79 9.10 14.78
N ILE A 114 9.39 9.32 13.51
CA ILE A 114 10.09 8.94 12.26
C ILE A 114 10.99 7.71 12.44
N SER A 115 10.37 6.53 12.32
CA SER A 115 11.06 5.23 12.42
C SER A 115 12.35 5.22 11.59
N LYS A 116 13.47 5.04 12.30
CA LYS A 116 14.84 4.86 11.77
C LYS A 116 15.03 3.47 11.16
N ASN A 117 14.12 3.01 10.32
CA ASN A 117 14.42 1.87 9.47
C ASN A 117 15.08 2.41 8.20
N ALA A 118 16.34 2.83 8.40
CA ALA A 118 17.30 2.97 7.32
C ALA A 118 17.40 1.61 6.63
N TRP A 119 16.89 1.60 5.41
CA TRP A 119 16.88 0.47 4.49
C TRP A 119 18.32 0.05 4.19
N ASN A 120 18.76 -1.08 4.76
CA ASN A 120 19.94 -1.82 4.31
C ASN A 120 19.50 -2.96 3.38
#